data_AF-A0A2T4YWS3-F1
#
_entry.id   AF-A0A2T4YWS3-F1
#
_cell.length_a   1.000
_cell.length_b   1.000
_cell.length_c   1.000
_cell.angle_alpha   90.00
_cell.angle_beta   90.00
_cell.angle_gamma   90.00
#
_symmetry.space_group_name_H-M   'P 1'
#
loop_
_entity.id
_entity.type
_entity.pdbx_description
1 polymer ?
#
loop_
_entity_poly.entity_id
_entity_poly.type
_entity_poly.pdbx_seq_one_letter_code
_entity_poly.pdbx_strand_id
1 'polypeptide(L)' 'MAALGPGRDATIEEIRASLAGQGLVFGFGTIQRFFARHAITRKKRPRTPPNRIAPTS' A
#
# COMPACT_ATOMS: atom_id res chain seq x y z
N MET A 1 11.75 2.41 5.62
CA MET A 1 10.33 2.58 5.22
C MET A 1 10.08 1.84 3.91
N ALA A 2 10.06 0.50 3.94
CA ALA A 2 9.73 -0.31 2.77
C ALA A 2 8.92 -1.52 3.22
N ALA A 3 7.74 -1.27 3.78
CA ALA A 3 6.74 -2.33 4.04
C ALA A 3 5.91 -2.65 2.78
N LEU A 4 5.98 -1.80 1.75
CA LEU A 4 5.23 -1.92 0.50
C LEU A 4 6.21 -1.65 -0.65
N GLY A 5 6.43 -2.63 -1.53
CA GLY A 5 7.25 -2.45 -2.73
C GLY A 5 6.71 -1.31 -3.60
N PRO A 6 7.59 -0.60 -4.35
CA PRO A 6 7.17 0.57 -5.11
C PRO A 6 6.12 0.19 -6.16
N GLY A 7 4.90 0.71 -6.00
CA GLY A 7 3.83 0.62 -7.01
C GLY A 7 2.71 -0.39 -6.76
N ARG A 8 2.67 -1.08 -5.62
CA ARG A 8 1.56 -1.99 -5.29
C ARG A 8 0.55 -1.33 -4.35
N ASP A 9 -0.70 -1.22 -4.80
CA ASP A 9 -1.82 -0.93 -3.91
C ASP A 9 -1.97 -2.07 -2.91
N ALA A 10 -2.09 -1.75 -1.62
CA ALA A 10 -2.37 -2.72 -0.58
C ALA A 10 -3.51 -2.23 0.32
N THR A 11 -4.24 -3.19 0.86
CA THR A 11 -5.25 -2.98 1.88
C THR A 11 -4.61 -2.76 3.25
N ILE A 12 -5.35 -2.15 4.17
CA ILE A 12 -4.89 -1.95 5.56
C ILE A 12 -4.58 -3.30 6.23
N GLU A 13 -5.32 -4.35 5.90
CA GLU A 13 -5.09 -5.69 6.44
C GLU A 13 -3.80 -6.33 5.93
N GLU A 14 -3.47 -6.18 4.64
CA GLU A 14 -2.19 -6.63 4.08
C GLU A 14 -1.01 -5.89 4.74
N ILE A 15 -1.16 -4.59 4.98
CA ILE A 15 -0.16 -3.80 5.71
C ILE A 15 -0.01 -4.33 7.13
N ARG A 16 -1.13 -4.62 7.81
CA ARG A 16 -1.11 -5.15 9.18
C ARG A 16 -0.42 -6.51 9.25
N ALA A 17 -0.69 -7.42 8.31
CA ALA A 17 -0.04 -8.71 8.22
C ALA A 17 1.47 -8.57 7.93
N SER A 18 1.85 -7.66 7.02
CA SER A 18 3.27 -7.40 6.71
C SER A 18 4.02 -6.83 7.91
N LEU A 19 3.42 -5.90 8.65
CA LEU A 19 4.01 -5.32 9.85
C LEU A 19 4.12 -6.37 10.97
N ALA A 20 3.09 -7.21 11.15
CA ALA A 20 3.12 -8.30 12.11
C ALA A 20 4.23 -9.31 11.78
N GLY A 21 4.46 -9.62 10.49
CA GLY A 21 5.59 -10.44 10.05
C GLY A 21 6.96 -9.83 10.36
N GLN A 22 7.03 -8.52 10.61
CA GLN A 22 8.22 -7.80 11.07
C GLN A 22 8.26 -7.63 12.61
N GLY A 23 7.32 -8.24 13.35
CA GLY A 23 7.21 -8.10 14.80
C GLY A 23 6.51 -6.82 15.26
N LEU A 24 5.98 -6.01 14.34
CA LEU A 24 5.29 -4.76 14.65
C LEU A 24 3.78 -4.95 14.56
N VAL A 25 3.13 -5.09 15.73
CA VAL A 25 1.68 -5.32 15.79
C VAL A 25 0.95 -3.99 16.04
N PHE A 26 0.05 -3.64 15.12
CA PHE A 26 -0.79 -2.45 15.23
C PHE A 26 -2.25 -2.78 14.94
N GLY A 27 -3.17 -2.09 15.61
CA GLY A 27 -4.59 -2.15 15.29
C GLY A 27 -4.93 -1.45 13.97
N PHE A 28 -6.06 -1.82 13.36
CA PHE A 28 -6.57 -1.19 12.14
C PHE A 28 -6.65 0.34 12.23
N GLY A 29 -7.25 0.85 13.31
CA GLY A 29 -7.41 2.28 13.53
C GLY A 29 -6.09 3.03 13.69
N THR A 30 -5.04 2.38 14.17
CA THR A 30 -3.70 2.95 14.29
C THR A 30 -3.11 3.22 12.91
N ILE A 31 -3.19 2.23 12.02
CA ILE A 31 -2.71 2.37 10.63
C ILE A 31 -3.53 3.45 9.90
N GLN A 32 -4.85 3.46 10.07
CA GLN A 32 -5.71 4.49 9.46
C GLN A 32 -5.36 5.90 9.95
N ARG A 33 -5.17 6.08 11.26
CA ARG A 33 -4.77 7.37 11.85
C ARG A 33 -3.37 7.80 11.42
N PHE A 34 -2.44 6.84 11.29
CA PHE A 34 -1.10 7.11 10.77
C PHE A 34 -1.19 7.71 9.36
N PHE A 35 -1.95 7.08 8.46
CA PHE A 35 -2.14 7.60 7.11
C PHE A 35 -2.82 8.98 7.10
N ALA A 36 -3.86 9.18 7.91
CA ALA A 36 -4.52 10.47 8.03
C ALA A 36 -3.57 11.57 8.55
N ARG A 37 -2.76 11.28 9.58
CA ARG A 37 -1.79 12.21 10.18
C ARG A 37 -0.69 12.62 9.20
N HIS A 38 -0.26 11.71 8.34
CA HIS A 38 0.80 11.96 7.36
C HIS A 38 0.26 12.37 5.98
N ALA A 39 -1.04 12.63 5.85
CA ALA A 39 -1.71 12.96 4.59
C ALA A 39 -1.43 11.93 3.46
N ILE A 40 -1.21 10.67 3.83
CA ILE A 40 -1.01 9.57 2.89
C ILE A 40 -2.40 9.15 2.41
N THR A 41 -2.70 9.48 1.16
CA THR A 41 -4.00 9.18 0.55
C THR A 41 -3.85 8.09 -0.49
N ARG A 42 -4.88 7.25 -0.62
CA ARG A 42 -4.95 6.30 -1.73
C ARG A 42 -5.09 7.07 -3.03
N LYS A 43 -4.18 6.83 -3.98
CA LYS A 43 -4.32 7.37 -5.34
C LYS A 43 -5.54 6.72 -5.99
N LYS A 44 -6.62 7.48 -6.19
CA LYS A 44 -7.79 7.00 -6.94
C LYS A 44 -7.41 6.92 -8.42
N ARG A 45 -7.15 5.72 -8.94
CA ARG A 45 -6.92 5.50 -10.37
C ARG A 45 -7.86 4.41 -10.90
N PRO A 46 -8.54 4.65 -12.03
CA PRO A 46 -8.94 3.55 -12.90
C PRO A 46 -7.68 2.78 -13.24
N ARG A 47 -7.71 1.45 -13.12
CA ARG A 47 -6.56 0.63 -13.53
C ARG A 47 -6.40 0.81 -15.04
N THR A 48 -5.39 1.57 -15.48
CA THR A 48 -5.01 1.60 -16.90
C THR A 48 -4.53 0.19 -17.24
N PRO A 49 -5.19 -0.54 -18.15
CA PRO A 49 -4.73 -1.87 -18.53
C PRO A 49 -3.34 -1.77 -19.16
N PRO A 50 -2.44 -2.73 -18.89
CA PRO A 50 -1.14 -2.77 -19.55
C PRO A 50 -1.34 -2.88 -21.07
N ASN A 51 -0.69 -1.99 -21.83
CA ASN A 51 -0.74 -2.01 -23.28
C ASN A 51 0.07 -3.21 -23.80
N ARG A 52 -0.59 -4.16 -24.48
CA ARG A 52 0.05 -5.36 -25.03
C ARG A 52 1.04 -5.08 -26.16
N ILE A 53 1.00 -3.88 -26.74
CA ILE A 53 1.84 -3.46 -27.88
C ILE A 53 3.05 -2.64 -27.40
N ALA A 54 3.03 -2.13 -26.16
CA ALA A 54 4.13 -1.32 -25.65
C ALA A 54 5.42 -2.17 -25.54
N PRO A 55 6.57 -1.69 -26.03
CA PRO A 55 7.84 -2.38 -25.86
C PRO A 55 8.19 -2.43 -24.36
N THR A 56 8.46 -3.63 -23.86
CA THR A 56 9.07 -3.80 -22.53
C THR A 56 10.58 -3.63 -22.71
N SER A 57 11.17 -2.64 -22.03
CA SER A 57 12.61 -2.49 -21.89
C SER A 57 13.18 -3.41 -20.82
#